data_AF-A0A832STH7-F1
#
_entry.id   AF-A0A832STH7-F1
#
_cell.length_a   1.000
_cell.length_b   1.000
_cell.length_c   1.000
_cell.angle_alpha   90.00
_cell.angle_beta   90.00
_cell.angle_gamma   90.00
#
_symmetry.space_group_name_H-M   'P 1'
#
loop_
_entity.id
_entity.type
_entity.pdbx_description
1 polymer ?
#
loop_
_entity_poly.entity_id
_entity_poly.type
_entity_poly.pdbx_seq_one_letter_code
_entity_poly.pdbx_strand_id
1 'polypeptide(L)'
;MSSELRLKKLRGSGGYIMATVTDEQQMKGNLGGPDLFLAPIGRLNDDKITKHFCNTCEKEFEGPPKIEFENPNEEVAENLVLAERGQYICKVCNASIAEYREFKKPNEEGEIGSAKPLNANASTAPTVEVVTAPTVEVVTAPTVEVTQPGSAALVSSIEGRAVIDENANKVGIVKQVGIDASTQSMVLVITKNDGTEGSIPWVSIKKVGEVILLGKPEEEVAVQSGKCSECGFVNKDESKFCEDCGTKI
;
A
#
# COMPACT_ATOMS: atom_id res chain seq x y z
N MET A 1 -23.96 -31.19 4.68
CA MET A 1 -23.53 -30.37 3.53
C MET A 1 -22.08 -30.73 3.26
N SER A 2 -21.75 -31.23 2.07
CA SER A 2 -20.34 -31.42 1.69
C SER A 2 -19.78 -30.04 1.33
N SER A 3 -18.83 -29.53 2.11
CA SER A 3 -18.08 -28.32 1.77
C SER A 3 -17.21 -28.63 0.56
N GLU A 4 -17.66 -28.28 -0.65
CA GLU A 4 -17.01 -28.71 -1.88
C GLU A 4 -15.72 -27.92 -2.11
N LEU A 5 -14.61 -28.57 -1.77
CA LEU A 5 -13.27 -28.01 -1.86
C LEU A 5 -12.87 -27.81 -3.32
N ARG A 6 -12.93 -26.55 -3.80
CA ARG A 6 -12.64 -26.19 -5.20
C ARG A 6 -11.38 -25.36 -5.30
N LEU A 7 -10.49 -25.72 -6.24
CA LEU A 7 -9.31 -24.91 -6.57
C LEU A 7 -9.77 -23.60 -7.22
N LYS A 8 -9.38 -22.47 -6.64
CA LYS A 8 -9.70 -21.12 -7.13
C LYS A 8 -8.45 -20.25 -7.19
N LYS A 9 -8.49 -19.28 -8.12
CA LYS A 9 -7.51 -18.19 -8.19
C LYS A 9 -7.97 -17.07 -7.26
N LEU A 10 -7.12 -16.73 -6.29
CA LEU A 10 -7.39 -15.71 -5.29
C LEU A 10 -6.42 -14.54 -5.52
N ARG A 11 -6.95 -13.37 -5.88
CA ARG A 11 -6.19 -12.19 -6.24
C ARG A 11 -5.71 -11.44 -4.98
N GLY A 12 -4.46 -10.99 -5.03
CA GLY A 12 -3.88 -10.05 -4.08
C GLY A 12 -3.36 -8.80 -4.79
N SER A 13 -2.94 -7.79 -4.03
CA SER A 13 -2.35 -6.56 -4.57
C SER A 13 -1.04 -6.81 -5.31
N GLY A 14 -0.18 -7.69 -4.77
CA GLY A 14 1.12 -8.05 -5.33
C GLY A 14 1.15 -9.38 -6.10
N GLY A 15 0.00 -9.99 -6.44
CA GLY A 15 -0.01 -11.24 -7.18
C GLY A 15 -1.32 -12.02 -7.14
N TYR A 16 -1.22 -13.35 -7.15
CA TYR A 16 -2.36 -14.24 -6.91
C TYR A 16 -1.90 -15.56 -6.29
N ILE A 17 -2.82 -16.26 -5.64
CA ILE A 17 -2.59 -17.57 -5.05
C ILE A 17 -3.62 -18.54 -5.63
N MET A 18 -3.17 -19.73 -6.02
CA MET A 18 -4.03 -20.84 -6.41
C MET A 18 -4.25 -21.71 -5.18
N ALA A 19 -5.46 -21.67 -4.62
CA ALA A 19 -5.78 -22.38 -3.39
C ALA A 19 -7.16 -23.03 -3.42
N THR A 20 -7.28 -24.13 -2.67
CA THR A 20 -8.53 -24.87 -2.54
C THR A 20 -9.37 -24.27 -1.41
N VAL A 21 -10.51 -23.68 -1.77
CA VAL A 21 -11.41 -22.95 -0.85
C VAL A 21 -12.75 -23.66 -0.68
N THR A 22 -13.43 -23.42 0.44
CA THR A 22 -14.83 -23.82 0.64
C THR A 22 -15.80 -22.79 0.07
N ASP A 23 -17.09 -23.14 -0.03
CA ASP A 23 -18.12 -22.21 -0.50
C ASP A 23 -18.24 -20.95 0.37
N GLU A 24 -18.10 -21.05 1.70
CA GLU A 24 -18.12 -19.88 2.60
C GLU A 24 -16.93 -18.95 2.36
N GLN A 25 -15.74 -19.53 2.11
CA GLN A 25 -14.55 -18.76 1.75
C GLN A 25 -14.71 -18.11 0.37
N GLN A 26 -15.27 -18.83 -0.61
CA GLN A 26 -15.58 -18.28 -1.93
C GLN A 26 -16.61 -17.13 -1.84
N MET A 27 -17.63 -17.24 -0.99
CA MET A 27 -18.60 -16.17 -0.75
C MET A 27 -17.95 -14.94 -0.12
N LYS A 28 -17.10 -15.11 0.90
CA LYS A 28 -16.34 -13.99 1.50
C LYS A 28 -15.45 -13.28 0.48
N GLY A 29 -14.70 -14.04 -0.33
CA GLY A 29 -13.76 -13.49 -1.32
C GLY A 29 -14.40 -12.81 -2.53
N ASN A 30 -15.71 -13.00 -2.76
CA ASN A 30 -16.42 -12.39 -3.89
C ASN A 30 -16.90 -10.97 -3.54
N LEU A 31 -16.19 -9.96 -4.04
CA LEU A 31 -16.53 -8.53 -3.85
C LEU A 31 -17.48 -7.98 -4.94
N GLY A 32 -18.30 -8.83 -5.56
CA GLY A 32 -19.23 -8.46 -6.63
C GLY A 32 -18.62 -8.43 -8.03
N GLY A 33 -17.40 -8.99 -8.20
CA GLY A 33 -16.69 -9.08 -9.46
C GLY A 33 -16.47 -10.52 -9.94
N PRO A 34 -15.83 -10.73 -11.10
CA PRO A 34 -15.46 -12.07 -11.58
C PRO A 34 -14.28 -12.68 -10.80
N ASP A 35 -13.45 -11.84 -10.17
CA ASP A 35 -12.29 -12.26 -9.39
C ASP A 35 -12.65 -12.49 -7.91
N LEU A 36 -12.07 -13.54 -7.32
CA LEU A 36 -12.06 -13.74 -5.87
C LEU A 36 -10.83 -13.05 -5.28
N PHE A 37 -10.98 -12.37 -4.15
CA PHE A 37 -9.89 -11.68 -3.45
C PHE A 37 -9.46 -12.45 -2.20
N LEU A 38 -8.18 -12.39 -1.88
CA LEU A 38 -7.62 -13.05 -0.71
C LEU A 38 -7.91 -12.29 0.61
N ALA A 39 -7.96 -10.96 0.55
CA ALA A 39 -8.09 -10.10 1.73
C ALA A 39 -9.36 -10.37 2.58
N PRO A 40 -10.55 -10.61 2.00
CA PRO A 40 -11.75 -10.97 2.77
C PRO A 40 -11.80 -12.44 3.21
N ILE A 41 -11.01 -13.33 2.58
CA ILE A 41 -10.98 -14.76 2.90
C ILE A 41 -10.18 -15.00 4.18
N GLY A 42 -9.15 -14.19 4.42
CA GLY A 42 -8.29 -14.29 5.59
C GLY A 42 -7.12 -15.25 5.38
N ARG A 43 -6.75 -15.93 6.46
CA ARG A 43 -5.69 -16.93 6.47
C ARG A 43 -6.12 -18.22 5.79
N LEU A 44 -5.25 -18.73 4.92
CA LEU A 44 -5.33 -20.07 4.35
C LEU A 44 -4.21 -20.94 4.91
N ASN A 45 -4.51 -22.22 5.10
CA ASN A 45 -3.50 -23.21 5.46
C ASN A 45 -2.59 -23.48 4.25
N ASP A 46 -1.29 -23.60 4.48
CA ASP A 46 -0.27 -23.95 3.49
C ASP A 46 -0.68 -25.15 2.61
N ASP A 47 -1.27 -26.20 3.19
CA ASP A 47 -1.72 -27.41 2.47
C ASP A 47 -2.82 -27.15 1.43
N LYS A 48 -3.59 -26.06 1.60
CA LYS A 48 -4.63 -25.66 0.64
C LYS A 48 -4.04 -24.90 -0.54
N ILE A 49 -2.80 -24.41 -0.47
CA ILE A 49 -2.18 -23.56 -1.49
C ILE A 49 -1.29 -24.42 -2.41
N THR A 50 -1.68 -24.52 -3.67
CA THR A 50 -0.95 -25.32 -4.66
C THR A 50 0.12 -24.52 -5.38
N LYS A 51 -0.14 -23.24 -5.69
CA LYS A 51 0.78 -22.33 -6.41
C LYS A 51 0.59 -20.89 -5.97
N HIS A 52 1.60 -20.06 -6.18
CA HIS A 52 1.48 -18.60 -6.05
C HIS A 52 2.24 -17.88 -7.15
N PHE A 53 1.72 -16.73 -7.57
CA PHE A 53 2.36 -15.82 -8.51
C PHE A 53 2.69 -14.51 -7.80
N CYS A 54 3.90 -14.00 -8.01
CA CYS A 54 4.34 -12.70 -7.50
C CYS A 54 4.52 -11.73 -8.67
N ASN A 55 3.83 -10.59 -8.63
CA ASN A 55 3.97 -9.52 -9.63
C ASN A 55 5.42 -9.00 -9.66
N THR A 56 6.10 -8.86 -8.51
CA THR A 56 7.48 -8.36 -8.44
C THR A 56 8.52 -9.29 -9.08
N CYS A 57 8.24 -10.61 -9.13
CA CYS A 57 9.09 -11.57 -9.84
C CYS A 57 8.59 -11.86 -11.27
N GLU A 58 7.40 -11.37 -11.63
CA GLU A 58 6.62 -11.75 -12.82
C GLU A 58 6.56 -13.27 -13.06
N LYS A 59 6.57 -14.06 -11.98
CA LYS A 59 6.79 -15.50 -12.02
C LYS A 59 5.83 -16.27 -11.11
N GLU A 60 5.40 -17.43 -11.61
CA GLU A 60 4.67 -18.43 -10.84
C GLU A 60 5.65 -19.38 -10.13
N PHE A 61 5.33 -19.71 -8.88
CA PHE A 61 6.07 -20.59 -8.01
C PHE A 61 5.13 -21.68 -7.47
N GLU A 62 5.64 -22.89 -7.33
CA GLU A 62 4.87 -24.02 -6.80
C GLU A 62 4.92 -24.04 -5.26
N GLY A 63 3.82 -24.46 -4.64
CA GLY A 63 3.63 -24.46 -3.19
C GLY A 63 3.21 -23.10 -2.60
N PRO A 64 3.09 -23.02 -1.26
CA PRO A 64 2.67 -21.81 -0.55
C PRO A 64 3.75 -20.72 -0.54
N PRO A 65 3.37 -19.43 -0.52
CA PRO A 65 4.26 -18.34 -0.15
C PRO A 65 4.59 -18.41 1.36
N LYS A 66 5.43 -17.50 1.87
CA LYS A 66 5.66 -17.36 3.32
C LYS A 66 4.47 -16.61 3.92
N ILE A 67 3.83 -17.12 4.96
CA ILE A 67 2.73 -16.41 5.65
C ILE A 67 3.26 -15.89 6.99
N GLU A 68 3.23 -14.57 7.17
CA GLU A 68 3.48 -13.92 8.46
C GLU A 68 2.16 -13.35 8.97
N PHE A 69 1.87 -13.52 10.27
CA PHE A 69 0.63 -13.06 10.89
C PHE A 69 0.89 -12.56 12.31
N GLU A 70 0.04 -11.66 12.75
CA GLU A 70 0.13 -10.96 14.03
C GLU A 70 -1.29 -10.77 14.57
N ASN A 71 -1.47 -10.91 15.88
CA ASN A 71 -2.77 -10.85 16.54
C ASN A 71 -2.85 -9.60 17.43
N PRO A 72 -3.06 -8.39 16.87
CA PRO A 72 -3.05 -7.15 17.65
C PRO A 72 -4.22 -7.05 18.65
N ASN A 73 -5.37 -7.67 18.35
CA ASN A 73 -6.59 -7.61 19.17
C ASN A 73 -7.00 -6.16 19.52
N GLU A 74 -6.89 -5.26 18.54
CA GLU A 74 -7.14 -3.83 18.68
C GLU A 74 -8.60 -3.48 18.34
N GLU A 75 -9.24 -2.65 19.16
CA GLU A 75 -10.61 -2.16 18.89
C GLU A 75 -10.56 -1.07 17.82
N VAL A 76 -10.95 -1.40 16.59
CA VAL A 76 -10.91 -0.48 15.44
C VAL A 76 -12.19 0.37 15.30
N ALA A 77 -13.29 -0.09 15.89
CA ALA A 77 -14.56 0.62 15.98
C ALA A 77 -15.42 0.03 17.11
N GLU A 78 -16.51 0.70 17.47
CA GLU A 78 -17.48 0.20 18.45
C GLU A 78 -17.94 -1.23 18.08
N ASN A 79 -17.66 -2.20 18.95
CA ASN A 79 -17.96 -3.63 18.77
C ASN A 79 -17.24 -4.31 17.59
N LEU A 80 -16.12 -3.77 17.09
CA LEU A 80 -15.31 -4.40 16.04
C LEU A 80 -13.81 -4.42 16.41
N VAL A 81 -13.27 -5.63 16.59
CA VAL A 81 -11.88 -5.88 16.99
C VAL A 81 -11.10 -6.46 15.81
N LEU A 82 -9.92 -5.91 15.50
CA LEU A 82 -8.97 -6.51 14.58
C LEU A 82 -8.22 -7.64 15.30
N ALA A 83 -8.69 -8.88 15.11
CA ALA A 83 -8.19 -10.05 15.82
C ALA A 83 -6.90 -10.63 15.21
N GLU A 84 -6.76 -10.54 13.88
CA GLU A 84 -5.56 -10.97 13.16
C GLU A 84 -5.31 -10.05 11.97
N ARG A 85 -4.04 -9.71 11.73
CA ARG A 85 -3.56 -9.22 10.45
C ARG A 85 -2.49 -10.17 9.94
N GLY A 86 -2.42 -10.39 8.64
CA GLY A 86 -1.33 -11.19 8.09
C GLY A 86 -1.03 -10.88 6.64
N GLN A 87 0.16 -11.27 6.23
CA GLN A 87 0.74 -10.96 4.94
C GLN A 87 1.31 -12.23 4.30
N TYR A 88 0.98 -12.42 3.03
CA TYR A 88 1.52 -13.46 2.18
C TYR A 88 2.71 -12.88 1.42
N ILE A 89 3.90 -13.42 1.66
CA ILE A 89 5.19 -12.88 1.23
C ILE A 89 5.87 -13.87 0.27
N CYS A 90 6.36 -13.38 -0.87
CA CYS A 90 7.08 -14.21 -1.83
C CYS A 90 8.40 -14.71 -1.25
N LYS A 91 8.65 -16.03 -1.29
CA LYS A 91 9.87 -16.66 -0.75
C LYS A 91 11.17 -16.27 -1.48
N VAL A 92 11.08 -15.68 -2.67
CA VAL A 92 12.24 -15.33 -3.51
C VAL A 92 12.65 -13.87 -3.36
N CYS A 93 11.71 -12.92 -3.48
CA CYS A 93 12.00 -11.48 -3.42
C CYS A 93 11.57 -10.81 -2.11
N ASN A 94 10.90 -11.53 -1.20
CA ASN A 94 10.28 -11.00 0.02
C ASN A 94 9.24 -9.88 -0.20
N ALA A 95 8.71 -9.73 -1.42
CA ALA A 95 7.61 -8.80 -1.70
C ALA A 95 6.26 -9.35 -1.19
N SER A 96 5.39 -8.45 -0.75
CA SER A 96 4.02 -8.78 -0.31
C SER A 96 3.11 -9.09 -1.51
N ILE A 97 2.60 -10.32 -1.56
CA ILE A 97 1.65 -10.80 -2.57
C ILE A 97 0.23 -10.35 -2.20
N ALA A 98 -0.11 -10.40 -0.91
CA ALA A 98 -1.41 -10.01 -0.38
C ALA A 98 -1.32 -9.71 1.13
N GLU A 99 -2.23 -8.87 1.61
CA GLU A 99 -2.52 -8.68 3.03
C GLU A 99 -3.97 -9.11 3.31
N TYR A 100 -4.23 -9.63 4.50
CA TYR A 100 -5.57 -9.90 5.02
C TYR A 100 -5.73 -9.38 6.45
N ARG A 101 -6.98 -9.13 6.83
CA ARG A 101 -7.38 -8.65 8.15
C ARG A 101 -8.62 -9.41 8.59
N GLU A 102 -8.54 -10.10 9.72
CA GLU A 102 -9.68 -10.77 10.35
C GLU A 102 -10.22 -9.88 11.46
N PHE A 103 -11.49 -9.50 11.34
CA PHE A 103 -12.22 -8.76 12.36
C PHE A 103 -13.15 -9.70 13.11
N LYS A 104 -13.16 -9.61 14.44
CA LYS A 104 -14.10 -10.30 15.32
C LYS A 104 -15.00 -9.28 16.00
N LYS A 105 -16.28 -9.64 16.13
CA LYS A 105 -17.24 -8.89 16.94
C LYS A 105 -17.38 -9.63 18.28
N PRO A 106 -17.09 -9.01 19.43
CA PRO A 106 -17.19 -9.69 20.71
C PRO A 106 -18.64 -9.99 21.14
N ASN A 107 -19.63 -9.41 20.46
CA ASN A 107 -21.06 -9.71 20.63
C ASN A 107 -21.67 -10.21 19.31
N GLU A 108 -21.72 -11.54 19.11
CA GLU A 108 -22.50 -12.17 18.02
C GLU A 108 -23.89 -12.66 18.45
N GLU A 109 -24.30 -12.43 19.71
CA GLU A 109 -25.68 -12.67 20.19
C GLU A 109 -26.55 -11.39 20.21
N GLY A 110 -25.98 -10.23 19.87
CA GLY A 110 -26.66 -8.94 19.82
C GLY A 110 -27.25 -8.60 18.44
N GLU A 111 -28.44 -9.11 18.16
CA GLU A 111 -29.40 -8.74 17.10
C GLU A 111 -28.90 -7.72 16.04
N ILE A 112 -28.12 -8.19 15.06
CA ILE A 112 -27.67 -7.40 13.91
C ILE A 112 -28.83 -7.07 12.96
N GLY A 113 -29.51 -5.97 13.24
CA GLY A 113 -30.23 -5.16 12.26
C GLY A 113 -31.43 -5.85 11.61
N SER A 114 -32.54 -5.93 12.34
CA SER A 114 -33.88 -6.09 11.74
C SER A 114 -34.15 -4.94 10.75
N ALA A 115 -33.85 -5.17 9.47
CA ALA A 115 -34.10 -4.22 8.40
C ALA A 115 -35.62 -3.96 8.30
N LYS A 116 -36.05 -2.78 8.77
CA LYS A 116 -37.46 -2.40 8.73
C LYS A 116 -37.91 -2.35 7.26
N PRO A 117 -38.88 -3.18 6.83
CA PRO A 117 -39.33 -3.15 5.45
C PRO A 117 -40.03 -1.82 5.18
N LEU A 118 -39.48 -1.03 4.26
CA LEU A 118 -40.19 0.10 3.66
C LEU A 118 -41.28 -0.46 2.74
N ASN A 119 -42.45 -0.72 3.32
CA ASN A 119 -43.62 -1.08 2.54
C ASN A 119 -44.08 0.14 1.71
N ALA A 120 -44.42 -0.09 0.45
CA ALA A 120 -44.67 0.98 -0.52
C ALA A 120 -46.01 1.71 -0.33
N ASN A 121 -46.17 2.80 -1.10
CA ASN A 121 -47.36 3.63 -1.31
C ASN A 121 -47.77 4.64 -0.21
N ALA A 122 -47.43 5.91 -0.43
CA ALA A 122 -48.43 6.88 -0.93
C ALA A 122 -47.76 8.02 -1.71
N SER A 123 -48.43 8.51 -2.76
CA SER A 123 -47.95 9.57 -3.66
C SER A 123 -48.39 10.95 -3.17
N THR A 124 -47.47 11.93 -3.16
CA THR A 124 -47.72 13.29 -3.70
C THR A 124 -46.44 14.14 -3.81
N ALA A 125 -46.24 14.72 -5.00
CA ALA A 125 -45.63 16.04 -5.19
C ALA A 125 -46.79 17.04 -5.48
N PRO A 126 -46.59 18.38 -5.62
CA PRO A 126 -45.35 19.17 -5.57
C PRO A 126 -45.44 20.46 -4.70
N THR A 127 -44.38 21.29 -4.68
CA THR A 127 -44.39 22.77 -4.93
C THR A 127 -43.15 23.46 -4.33
N VAL A 128 -42.73 24.55 -4.99
CA VAL A 128 -41.51 25.36 -4.75
C VAL A 128 -41.91 26.76 -4.26
N GLU A 129 -41.05 27.42 -3.46
CA GLU A 129 -40.79 28.88 -3.30
C GLU A 129 -40.14 29.11 -1.90
N VAL A 130 -38.86 29.47 -1.69
CA VAL A 130 -37.96 30.57 -2.16
C VAL A 130 -38.15 31.89 -1.37
N VAL A 131 -37.07 32.68 -1.19
CA VAL A 131 -36.96 34.05 -0.58
C VAL A 131 -36.72 34.06 0.96
N THR A 132 -35.70 34.71 1.59
CA THR A 132 -34.43 35.42 1.19
C THR A 132 -33.46 35.54 2.39
N ALA A 133 -32.16 35.79 2.13
CA ALA A 133 -31.14 36.24 3.11
C ALA A 133 -31.21 37.76 3.39
N PRO A 134 -30.66 38.28 4.52
CA PRO A 134 -29.29 38.88 4.56
C PRO A 134 -28.52 38.60 5.90
N THR A 135 -27.25 38.98 6.18
CA THR A 135 -26.06 39.41 5.37
C THR A 135 -24.74 39.29 6.19
N VAL A 136 -23.69 38.77 5.53
CA VAL A 136 -22.22 39.00 5.60
C VAL A 136 -21.57 39.82 6.75
N GLU A 137 -20.52 39.26 7.38
CA GLU A 137 -19.16 39.86 7.52
C GLU A 137 -18.07 38.76 7.45
N VAL A 138 -16.84 39.09 7.05
CA VAL A 138 -15.82 38.16 6.51
C VAL A 138 -14.47 38.27 7.24
N VAL A 139 -13.92 37.15 7.75
CA VAL A 139 -12.47 37.04 8.08
C VAL A 139 -11.93 35.60 7.80
N THR A 140 -11.25 35.48 6.66
CA THR A 140 -10.12 34.59 6.28
C THR A 140 -9.96 33.12 6.75
N ALA A 141 -9.78 32.27 5.72
CA ALA A 141 -8.76 31.21 5.56
C ALA A 141 -9.00 29.79 6.13
N PRO A 142 -8.44 28.74 5.49
CA PRO A 142 -9.07 27.42 5.47
C PRO A 142 -8.24 26.28 6.09
N THR A 143 -8.92 25.22 6.54
CA THR A 143 -8.37 23.85 6.54
C THR A 143 -9.45 22.88 6.08
N VAL A 144 -9.08 21.98 5.17
CA VAL A 144 -9.94 20.95 4.60
C VAL A 144 -9.61 19.64 5.30
N GLU A 145 -10.53 19.10 6.10
CA GLU A 145 -10.43 17.71 6.56
C GLU A 145 -11.17 16.78 5.59
N VAL A 146 -10.37 16.06 4.80
CA VAL A 146 -10.78 14.86 4.08
C VAL A 146 -9.79 13.75 4.43
N THR A 147 -10.29 12.70 5.04
CA THR A 147 -9.59 11.45 5.38
C THR A 147 -10.65 10.36 5.25
N GLN A 148 -10.47 9.23 4.55
CA GLN A 148 -9.29 8.42 4.23
C GLN A 148 -9.47 7.81 2.79
N PRO A 149 -8.62 6.87 2.25
CA PRO A 149 -7.61 6.03 2.91
C PRO A 149 -6.20 6.05 2.28
N GLY A 150 -5.21 5.63 3.08
CA GLY A 150 -3.83 5.45 2.64
C GLY A 150 -3.20 4.19 3.21
N SER A 151 -2.26 3.60 2.47
CA SER A 151 -1.35 2.56 2.95
C SER A 151 -0.06 2.59 2.14
N ALA A 152 0.97 3.25 2.67
CA ALA A 152 2.37 2.95 2.41
C ALA A 152 3.27 3.64 3.46
N ALA A 153 4.01 2.83 4.21
CA ALA A 153 5.03 3.23 5.20
C ALA A 153 4.56 4.00 6.45
N LEU A 154 5.23 3.66 7.56
CA LEU A 154 5.06 4.25 8.90
C LEU A 154 5.65 5.67 8.96
N VAL A 155 4.95 6.65 8.40
CA VAL A 155 5.33 8.08 8.53
C VAL A 155 5.21 8.61 9.97
N SER A 156 4.47 7.91 10.84
CA SER A 156 4.26 8.22 12.26
C SER A 156 5.42 7.87 13.21
N SER A 157 6.58 7.44 12.71
CA SER A 157 7.73 7.10 13.57
C SER A 157 9.08 7.46 12.97
N ILE A 158 9.13 8.35 11.98
CA ILE A 158 10.40 8.97 11.55
C ILE A 158 10.77 10.21 12.37
N GLU A 159 9.81 10.82 13.05
CA GLU A 159 10.03 11.90 14.01
C GLU A 159 11.01 11.45 15.11
N GLY A 160 11.91 12.34 15.51
CA GLY A 160 12.98 12.01 16.46
C GLY A 160 14.18 11.24 15.89
N ARG A 161 14.12 10.72 14.64
CA ARG A 161 15.28 10.05 14.01
C ARG A 161 16.37 11.06 13.66
N ALA A 162 17.64 10.63 13.76
CA ALA A 162 18.77 11.41 13.30
C ALA A 162 18.87 11.39 11.77
N VAL A 163 19.10 12.56 11.17
CA VAL A 163 19.41 12.71 9.75
C VAL A 163 20.93 12.87 9.60
N ILE A 164 21.54 12.09 8.71
CA ILE A 164 22.99 11.95 8.53
C ILE A 164 23.35 12.19 7.06
N ASP A 165 24.42 12.95 6.79
CA ASP A 165 24.91 13.22 5.43
C ASP A 165 25.80 12.11 4.85
N GLU A 166 26.23 12.28 3.59
CA GLU A 166 27.16 11.37 2.89
C GLU A 166 28.52 11.20 3.59
N ASN A 167 28.88 12.13 4.49
CA ASN A 167 30.14 12.17 5.23
C ASN A 167 30.00 11.62 6.66
N ALA A 168 28.87 10.98 6.99
CA ALA A 168 28.50 10.50 8.32
C ALA A 168 28.33 11.59 9.40
N ASN A 169 28.15 12.86 9.02
CA ASN A 169 27.81 13.93 9.97
C ASN A 169 26.31 13.96 10.24
N LYS A 170 25.93 14.10 11.51
CA LYS A 170 24.53 14.37 11.90
C LYS A 170 24.13 15.77 11.45
N VAL A 171 23.20 15.87 10.52
CA VAL A 171 22.63 17.14 10.01
C VAL A 171 21.57 17.70 10.96
N GLY A 172 20.77 16.83 11.57
CA GLY A 172 19.70 17.22 12.48
C GLY A 172 18.88 16.05 13.01
N ILE A 173 17.72 16.37 13.57
CA ILE A 173 16.69 15.43 14.03
C ILE A 173 15.41 15.73 13.26
N VAL A 174 14.71 14.70 12.78
CA VAL A 174 13.42 14.86 12.11
C VAL A 174 12.38 15.43 13.07
N LYS A 175 11.70 16.49 12.63
CA LYS A 175 10.54 17.04 13.31
C LYS A 175 9.23 16.49 12.72
N GLN A 176 9.07 16.53 11.40
CA GLN A 176 7.87 16.05 10.69
C GLN A 176 8.13 15.90 9.17
N VAL A 177 7.19 15.30 8.43
CA VAL A 177 7.13 15.41 6.96
C VAL A 177 6.25 16.58 6.58
N GLY A 178 6.66 17.38 5.59
CA GLY A 178 5.87 18.47 5.02
C GLY A 178 5.73 18.33 3.50
N ILE A 179 4.89 19.19 2.93
CA ILE A 179 4.78 19.41 1.48
C ILE A 179 5.20 20.86 1.24
N ASP A 180 6.14 21.08 0.33
CA ASP A 180 6.54 22.42 -0.06
C ASP A 180 5.43 23.09 -0.89
N ALA A 181 4.95 24.24 -0.42
CA ALA A 181 3.81 24.94 -1.04
C ALA A 181 4.13 25.55 -2.42
N SER A 182 5.41 25.73 -2.77
CA SER A 182 5.82 26.32 -4.05
C SER A 182 5.97 25.26 -5.17
N THR A 183 6.26 24.01 -4.79
CA THR A 183 6.58 22.92 -5.73
C THR A 183 5.66 21.70 -5.60
N GLN A 184 4.76 21.68 -4.62
CA GLN A 184 3.96 20.51 -4.21
C GLN A 184 4.79 19.23 -3.94
N SER A 185 6.09 19.37 -3.69
CA SER A 185 6.99 18.24 -3.45
C SER A 185 7.08 17.88 -1.97
N MET A 186 7.30 16.60 -1.65
CA MET A 186 7.53 16.18 -0.27
C MET A 186 8.89 16.66 0.23
N VAL A 187 8.90 17.20 1.44
CA VAL A 187 10.09 17.68 2.14
C VAL A 187 10.12 17.16 3.57
N LEU A 188 11.30 16.81 4.06
CA LEU A 188 11.53 16.40 5.43
C LEU A 188 11.91 17.64 6.26
N VAL A 189 11.10 17.97 7.27
CA VAL A 189 11.38 19.08 8.18
C VAL A 189 12.24 18.57 9.33
N ILE A 190 13.40 19.19 9.53
CA ILE A 190 14.37 18.83 10.56
C ILE A 190 14.66 20.00 11.49
N THR A 191 15.00 19.70 12.74
CA THR A 191 15.70 20.60 13.64
C THR A 191 17.20 20.34 13.50
N LYS A 192 17.98 21.33 13.06
CA LYS A 192 19.43 21.24 12.94
C LYS A 192 20.10 21.30 14.32
N ASN A 193 21.41 21.00 14.38
CA ASN A 193 22.17 21.04 15.64
C ASN A 193 22.31 22.45 16.25
N ASP A 194 22.05 23.51 15.48
CA ASP A 194 22.00 24.91 15.93
C ASP A 194 20.62 25.32 16.50
N GLY A 195 19.65 24.39 16.53
CA GLY A 195 18.27 24.64 16.97
C GLY A 195 17.37 25.30 15.92
N THR A 196 17.90 25.62 14.73
CA THR A 196 17.10 26.18 13.63
C THR A 196 16.37 25.07 12.86
N GLU A 197 15.24 25.43 12.24
CA GLU A 197 14.53 24.53 11.35
C GLU A 197 15.16 24.53 9.95
N GLY A 198 15.12 23.37 9.29
CA GLY A 198 15.52 23.20 7.90
C GLY A 198 14.61 22.23 7.19
N SER A 199 14.44 22.42 5.87
CA SER A 199 13.77 21.48 4.99
C SER A 199 14.80 20.74 4.14
N ILE A 200 14.59 19.44 3.92
CA ILE A 200 15.38 18.60 3.04
C ILE A 200 14.44 17.98 2.00
N PRO A 201 14.67 18.17 0.68
CA PRO A 201 13.88 17.52 -0.35
C PRO A 201 13.88 16.00 -0.21
N TRP A 202 12.71 15.36 -0.39
CA TRP A 202 12.61 13.89 -0.28
C TRP A 202 13.52 13.15 -1.28
N VAL A 203 13.78 13.76 -2.44
CA VAL A 203 14.70 13.26 -3.48
C VAL A 203 16.17 13.15 -3.01
N SER A 204 16.54 13.81 -1.92
CA SER A 204 17.88 13.74 -1.33
C SER A 204 17.99 12.66 -0.23
N ILE A 205 16.94 11.85 -0.01
CA ILE A 205 16.95 10.78 0.98
C ILE A 205 17.33 9.47 0.28
N LYS A 206 18.55 8.98 0.55
CA LYS A 206 19.06 7.72 -0.02
C LYS A 206 18.50 6.48 0.68
N LYS A 207 18.29 6.55 2.00
CA LYS A 207 17.71 5.44 2.78
C LYS A 207 17.07 5.90 4.08
N VAL A 208 15.94 5.29 4.44
CA VAL A 208 15.27 5.47 5.73
C VAL A 208 15.41 4.17 6.52
N GLY A 209 16.05 4.24 7.69
CA GLY A 209 16.18 3.15 8.66
C GLY A 209 16.11 3.71 10.08
N GLU A 210 16.86 3.14 11.03
CA GLU A 210 17.05 3.70 12.38
C GLU A 210 17.54 5.16 12.33
N VAL A 211 18.39 5.47 11.35
CA VAL A 211 18.78 6.81 10.92
C VAL A 211 18.30 7.07 9.49
N ILE A 212 18.17 8.34 9.12
CA ILE A 212 17.90 8.77 7.74
C ILE A 212 19.22 9.18 7.10
N LEU A 213 19.57 8.52 6.01
CA LEU A 213 20.77 8.81 5.23
C LEU A 213 20.40 9.69 4.05
N LEU A 214 21.02 10.87 4.01
CA LEU A 214 21.01 11.71 2.82
C LEU A 214 22.01 11.16 1.81
N GLY A 215 21.65 11.30 0.55
CA GLY A 215 22.58 11.20 -0.57
C GLY A 215 22.30 12.33 -1.53
N LYS A 216 23.24 12.60 -2.43
CA LYS A 216 22.81 13.14 -3.72
C LYS A 216 21.82 12.13 -4.33
N PRO A 217 20.85 12.58 -5.15
CA PRO A 217 20.35 11.67 -6.17
C PRO A 217 21.60 11.14 -6.85
N GLU A 218 21.78 9.82 -6.83
CA GLU A 218 22.83 9.19 -7.61
C GLU A 218 22.60 9.73 -9.02
N GLU A 219 23.55 10.50 -9.57
CA GLU A 219 23.56 10.70 -11.01
C GLU A 219 23.50 9.28 -11.54
N GLU A 220 22.36 8.91 -12.12
CA GLU A 220 22.20 7.60 -12.70
C GLU A 220 23.40 7.46 -13.62
N VAL A 221 24.32 6.56 -13.25
CA VAL A 221 25.44 6.21 -14.12
C VAL A 221 24.76 5.60 -15.30
N ALA A 222 24.47 6.45 -16.29
CA ALA A 222 23.46 6.20 -17.29
C ALA A 222 23.77 4.82 -17.83
N VAL A 223 22.83 3.89 -17.65
CA VAL A 223 23.01 2.52 -18.12
C VAL A 223 23.29 2.66 -19.60
N GLN A 224 24.56 2.48 -19.98
CA GLN A 224 25.05 2.79 -21.32
C GLN A 224 24.41 1.80 -22.26
N SER A 225 23.22 2.18 -22.73
CA SER A 225 22.33 1.37 -23.54
C SER A 225 23.07 1.14 -24.85
N GLY A 226 23.46 -0.11 -25.07
CA GLY A 226 24.36 -0.48 -26.15
C GLY A 226 25.72 -1.04 -25.73
N LYS A 227 26.09 -1.13 -24.44
CA LYS A 227 27.34 -1.83 -24.07
C LYS A 227 27.22 -3.34 -24.33
N CYS A 228 28.04 -3.86 -25.25
CA CYS A 228 28.04 -5.27 -25.63
C CYS A 228 28.62 -6.16 -24.51
N SER A 229 27.89 -7.22 -24.15
CA SER A 229 28.31 -8.18 -23.12
C SER A 229 29.52 -9.04 -23.51
N GLU A 230 29.81 -9.21 -24.80
CA GLU A 230 30.92 -10.06 -25.28
C GLU A 230 32.25 -9.31 -25.40
N CYS A 231 32.29 -8.18 -26.11
CA CYS A 231 33.54 -7.41 -26.31
C CYS A 231 33.64 -6.12 -25.48
N GLY A 232 32.58 -5.73 -24.76
CA GLY A 232 32.57 -4.51 -23.93
C GLY A 232 32.44 -3.20 -24.72
N PHE A 233 32.34 -3.23 -26.05
CA PHE A 233 32.16 -2.06 -26.92
C PHE A 233 30.83 -1.35 -26.62
N VAL A 234 30.85 -0.02 -26.58
CA VAL A 234 29.67 0.83 -26.33
C VAL A 234 29.05 1.23 -27.66
N ASN A 235 27.96 0.56 -28.02
CA ASN A 235 27.15 0.85 -29.21
C ASN A 235 26.19 2.02 -28.95
N LYS A 236 25.60 2.54 -30.02
CA LYS A 236 24.51 3.53 -29.96
C LYS A 236 23.23 2.90 -29.38
N ASP A 237 22.39 3.72 -28.76
CA ASP A 237 21.21 3.30 -27.99
C ASP A 237 20.14 2.52 -28.80
N GLU A 238 20.14 2.64 -30.13
CA GLU A 238 19.22 1.93 -31.05
C GLU A 238 19.86 0.73 -31.80
N SER A 239 21.11 0.39 -31.51
CA SER A 239 21.80 -0.73 -32.17
C SER A 239 21.22 -2.08 -31.74
N LYS A 240 20.80 -2.91 -32.71
CA LYS A 240 20.30 -4.30 -32.47
C LYS A 240 21.41 -5.35 -32.41
N PHE A 241 22.61 -4.97 -32.82
CA PHE A 241 23.81 -5.80 -32.86
C PHE A 241 25.02 -4.91 -32.55
N CYS A 242 26.08 -5.48 -32.01
CA CYS A 242 27.31 -4.76 -31.75
C CYS A 242 28.03 -4.41 -33.06
N GLU A 243 28.40 -3.13 -33.22
CA GLU A 243 29.14 -2.59 -34.38
C GLU A 243 30.57 -3.15 -34.48
N ASP A 244 31.13 -3.67 -33.38
CA ASP A 244 32.50 -4.20 -33.28
C ASP A 244 32.57 -5.73 -33.46
N CYS A 245 31.74 -6.50 -32.74
CA CYS A 245 31.80 -7.97 -32.75
C CYS A 245 30.60 -8.69 -33.39
N GLY A 246 29.55 -7.95 -33.79
CA GLY A 246 28.33 -8.51 -34.40
C GLY A 246 27.38 -9.24 -33.44
N THR A 247 27.73 -9.42 -32.16
CA THR A 247 26.85 -10.04 -31.15
C THR A 247 25.57 -9.23 -30.99
N LYS A 248 24.44 -9.91 -30.90
CA LYS A 248 23.14 -9.28 -30.62
C LYS A 248 23.15 -8.66 -29.22
N ILE A 249 22.74 -7.40 -29.13
CA ILE A 249 22.59 -6.63 -27.88
C ILE A 249 21.12 -6.34 -27.58
#